data_AF-A0A0Q7SM63-F1
#
_entry.id   AF-A0A0Q7SM63-F1
#
_cell.length_a   1.000
_cell.length_b   1.000
_cell.length_c   1.000
_cell.angle_alpha   90.00
_cell.angle_beta   90.00
_cell.angle_gamma   90.00
#
_symmetry.space_group_name_H-M   'P 1'
#
loop_
_entity.id
_entity.type
_entity.pdbx_description
1 polymer ?
#
loop_
_entity_poly.entity_id
_entity_poly.type
_entity_poly.pdbx_seq_one_letter_code
_entity_poly.pdbx_strand_id
1 'polypeptide(L)'
;MRQRNREKTRDALLLALASVGADGKKVTITAVAEAAGVTSALVHNTYPDIAEAIRQQAGRSSRQQRDHKIQQLAECTARNRELRLELDAALRDIRQLASINETLRQEIDTLRALVSDKVAMLDSSQRR
;
A
#
# COMPACT_ATOMS: atom_id res chain seq x y z
N MET A 1 3.75 -31.23 -47.12
CA MET A 1 3.37 -31.46 -45.71
C MET A 1 3.83 -30.37 -44.72
N ARG A 2 4.97 -29.68 -44.92
CA ARG A 2 5.53 -28.74 -43.91
C ARG A 2 4.70 -27.47 -43.65
N GLN A 3 3.93 -26.99 -44.62
CA GLN A 3 3.21 -25.70 -44.53
C GLN A 3 2.04 -25.73 -43.53
N ARG A 4 1.29 -26.84 -43.51
CA ARG A 4 0.15 -27.07 -42.60
C ARG A 4 0.56 -27.17 -41.12
N ASN A 5 1.80 -27.59 -40.83
CA ASN A 5 2.32 -27.56 -39.46
C ASN A 5 2.70 -26.14 -39.03
N ARG A 6 3.15 -25.29 -39.95
CA ARG A 6 3.58 -23.92 -39.66
C ARG A 6 2.40 -23.03 -39.25
N GLU A 7 1.29 -23.13 -39.98
CA GLU A 7 0.04 -22.44 -39.64
C GLU A 7 -0.52 -22.90 -38.29
N LYS A 8 -0.57 -24.22 -38.05
CA LYS A 8 -1.02 -24.75 -36.76
C LYS A 8 -0.17 -24.27 -35.57
N THR A 9 1.16 -24.22 -35.73
CA THR A 9 2.04 -23.69 -34.68
C THR A 9 1.85 -22.19 -34.49
N ARG A 10 1.58 -21.44 -35.56
CA ARG A 10 1.27 -20.01 -35.50
C ARG A 10 -0.01 -19.78 -34.69
N ASP A 11 -1.07 -20.52 -34.98
CA ASP A 11 -2.35 -20.42 -34.29
C ASP A 11 -2.21 -20.79 -32.80
N ALA A 12 -1.44 -21.84 -32.49
CA ALA A 12 -1.13 -22.22 -31.12
C ALA A 12 -0.37 -21.12 -30.35
N LEU A 13 0.57 -20.43 -31.00
CA LEU A 13 1.31 -19.29 -30.41
C LEU A 13 0.41 -18.08 -30.16
N LEU A 14 -0.54 -17.79 -31.06
CA LEU A 14 -1.51 -16.70 -30.87
C LEU A 14 -2.46 -17.01 -29.72
N LEU A 15 -2.92 -18.25 -29.61
CA LEU A 15 -3.79 -18.68 -28.52
C LEU A 15 -3.05 -18.62 -27.17
N ALA A 16 -1.79 -19.06 -27.13
CA ALA A 16 -0.93 -18.99 -25.96
C ALA A 16 -0.62 -17.54 -25.55
N LEU A 17 -0.45 -16.62 -26.51
CA LEU A 17 -0.29 -15.20 -26.20
C LEU A 17 -1.54 -14.62 -25.52
N ALA A 18 -2.73 -14.99 -26.01
CA ALA A 18 -3.99 -14.56 -25.39
C ALA A 18 -4.15 -15.12 -23.97
N SER A 19 -3.84 -16.40 -23.75
CA SER A 19 -3.95 -17.02 -22.42
C SER A 19 -2.96 -16.43 -21.41
N VAL A 20 -1.69 -16.23 -21.80
CA VAL A 20 -0.66 -15.64 -20.92
C VAL A 20 -1.00 -14.18 -20.59
N GLY A 21 -1.61 -13.45 -21.53
CA GLY A 21 -2.10 -12.09 -21.28
C GLY A 21 -3.29 -12.05 -20.33
N ALA A 22 -4.21 -13.01 -20.41
CA ALA A 22 -5.39 -13.10 -19.54
C ALA A 22 -5.02 -13.52 -18.10
N ASP A 23 -4.01 -14.38 -17.95
CA ASP A 23 -3.49 -14.84 -16.66
C ASP A 23 -2.81 -13.73 -15.82
N GLY A 24 -2.64 -12.52 -16.38
CA GLY A 24 -1.96 -11.39 -15.71
C GLY A 24 -0.47 -11.62 -15.46
N LYS A 25 0.08 -12.73 -15.95
CA LYS A 25 1.51 -13.07 -15.86
C LYS A 25 2.31 -12.17 -16.80
N LYS A 26 3.60 -11.98 -16.48
CA LYS A 26 4.50 -11.20 -17.33
C LYS A 26 4.58 -11.86 -18.71
N VAL A 27 4.03 -11.20 -19.72
CA VAL A 27 4.08 -11.64 -21.11
C VAL A 27 5.56 -11.63 -21.55
N THR A 28 6.18 -12.79 -21.60
CA THR A 28 7.56 -12.99 -22.10
C THR A 28 7.54 -14.02 -23.22
N ILE A 29 8.53 -13.96 -24.09
CA ILE A 29 8.59 -14.88 -25.23
C ILE A 29 8.81 -16.33 -24.74
N THR A 30 9.55 -16.51 -23.64
CA THR A 30 9.68 -17.79 -22.95
C THR A 30 8.34 -18.31 -22.42
N ALA A 31 7.56 -17.48 -21.73
CA ALA A 31 6.27 -17.90 -21.19
C ALA A 31 5.26 -18.29 -22.30
N VAL A 32 5.25 -17.54 -23.41
CA VAL A 32 4.38 -17.84 -24.56
C VAL A 32 4.86 -19.11 -25.29
N ALA A 33 6.17 -19.31 -25.40
CA ALA A 33 6.75 -20.50 -26.03
C ALA A 33 6.47 -21.77 -25.20
N GLU A 34 6.64 -21.70 -23.87
CA GLU A 34 6.28 -22.79 -22.95
C GLU A 34 4.80 -23.14 -23.01
N ALA A 35 3.91 -22.13 -23.00
CA ALA A 35 2.47 -22.34 -23.11
C ALA A 35 2.04 -22.97 -24.45
N ALA A 36 2.77 -22.69 -25.53
CA ALA A 36 2.54 -23.30 -26.84
C ALA A 36 3.28 -24.64 -27.05
N GLY A 37 4.12 -25.07 -26.09
CA GLY A 37 4.94 -26.29 -26.21
C GLY A 37 6.07 -26.19 -27.24
N VAL A 38 6.58 -24.98 -27.49
CA VAL A 38 7.58 -24.68 -28.54
C VAL A 38 8.85 -24.10 -27.91
N THR A 39 10.01 -24.31 -28.53
CA THR A 39 11.26 -23.65 -28.09
C THR A 39 11.25 -22.16 -28.41
N SER A 40 11.72 -21.31 -27.49
CA SER A 40 11.86 -19.85 -27.69
C SER A 40 12.66 -19.48 -28.95
N ALA A 41 13.68 -20.27 -29.30
CA ALA A 41 14.46 -20.08 -30.52
C ALA A 41 13.60 -20.18 -31.80
N LEU A 42 12.60 -21.07 -31.81
CA LEU A 42 11.72 -21.22 -32.97
C LEU A 42 10.85 -19.98 -33.16
N VAL A 43 10.38 -19.36 -32.08
CA VAL A 43 9.58 -18.13 -32.13
C VAL A 43 10.40 -16.99 -32.74
N HIS A 44 11.63 -16.75 -32.26
CA HIS A 44 12.47 -15.67 -32.77
C HIS A 44 12.92 -15.87 -34.22
N ASN A 45 13.24 -17.11 -34.60
CA ASN A 45 13.81 -17.41 -35.93
C ASN A 45 12.75 -17.61 -37.01
N THR A 46 11.59 -18.18 -36.64
CA THR A 46 10.58 -18.63 -37.61
C THR A 46 9.37 -17.70 -37.66
N TYR A 47 9.10 -16.97 -36.56
CA TYR A 47 7.93 -16.10 -36.40
C TYR A 47 8.31 -14.75 -35.76
N PRO A 48 9.12 -13.92 -36.45
CA PRO A 48 9.54 -12.62 -35.94
C PRO A 48 8.36 -11.66 -35.71
N ASP A 49 7.29 -11.78 -36.50
CA ASP A 49 6.04 -11.03 -36.36
C ASP A 49 5.38 -11.25 -35.00
N ILE A 50 5.26 -12.52 -34.58
CA ILE A 50 4.72 -12.88 -33.27
C ILE A 50 5.65 -12.42 -32.16
N ALA A 51 6.98 -12.55 -32.33
CA ALA A 51 7.94 -12.10 -31.34
C ALA A 51 7.87 -10.58 -31.09
N GLU A 52 7.59 -9.77 -32.12
CA GLU A 52 7.33 -8.34 -31.97
C GLU A 52 6.03 -8.05 -31.24
N ALA A 53 4.94 -8.74 -31.58
CA ALA A 53 3.65 -8.59 -30.90
C ALA A 53 3.78 -8.86 -29.39
N ILE A 54 4.47 -9.95 -29.02
CA ILE A 54 4.75 -10.29 -27.61
C ILE A 54 5.53 -9.15 -26.93
N ARG A 55 6.57 -8.62 -27.57
CA ARG A 55 7.39 -7.52 -27.00
C ARG A 55 6.60 -6.23 -26.81
N GLN A 56 5.75 -5.87 -27.78
CA GLN A 56 4.89 -4.68 -27.65
C GLN A 56 3.92 -4.82 -26.48
N GLN A 57 3.28 -5.98 -26.33
CA GLN A 57 2.35 -6.25 -25.23
C GLN A 57 3.06 -6.29 -23.87
N ALA A 58 4.24 -6.92 -23.81
CA ALA A 58 5.10 -6.93 -22.62
C ALA A 58 5.50 -5.51 -22.19
N GLY A 59 5.89 -4.66 -23.14
CA GLY A 59 6.29 -3.27 -22.90
C GLY A 59 5.13 -2.41 -22.37
N ARG A 60 3.92 -2.60 -22.92
CA ARG A 60 2.70 -1.91 -22.44
C ARG A 60 2.31 -2.35 -21.03
N SER A 61 2.31 -3.65 -20.76
CA SER A 61 2.03 -4.21 -19.42
C SER A 61 3.01 -3.69 -18.37
N SER A 62 4.30 -3.64 -18.68
CA SER A 62 5.33 -3.09 -17.78
C SER A 62 5.16 -1.60 -17.48
N ARG A 63 4.69 -0.80 -18.45
CA ARG A 63 4.36 0.62 -18.24
C ARG A 63 3.15 0.76 -17.32
N GLN A 64 2.03 0.10 -17.63
CA GLN A 64 0.83 0.12 -16.78
C GLN A 64 1.10 -0.32 -15.34
N GLN A 65 1.86 -1.40 -15.14
CA GLN A 65 2.22 -1.86 -13.79
C GLN A 65 3.06 -0.84 -13.03
N ARG A 66 3.98 -0.14 -13.71
CA ARG A 66 4.79 0.90 -13.08
C ARG A 66 3.94 2.12 -12.74
N ASP A 67 3.12 2.59 -13.66
CA ASP A 67 2.26 3.76 -13.44
C ASP A 67 1.30 3.51 -12.29
N HIS A 68 0.68 2.33 -12.23
CA HIS A 68 -0.16 1.91 -11.12
C HIS A 68 0.60 1.90 -9.78
N LYS A 69 1.82 1.33 -9.74
CA LYS A 69 2.65 1.35 -8.51
C LYS A 69 3.03 2.76 -8.09
N ILE A 70 3.35 3.64 -9.03
CA ILE A 70 3.68 5.04 -8.76
C ILE A 70 2.46 5.77 -8.17
N GLN A 71 1.28 5.56 -8.75
CA GLN A 71 0.03 6.11 -8.22
C GLN A 71 -0.25 5.62 -6.80
N GLN A 72 -0.16 4.31 -6.56
CA GLN A 72 -0.34 3.75 -5.22
C GLN A 72 0.67 4.30 -4.20
N LEU A 73 1.93 4.49 -4.61
CA LEU A 73 2.96 5.07 -3.76
C LEU A 73 2.63 6.54 -3.43
N ALA A 74 2.17 7.32 -4.42
CA ALA A 74 1.75 8.70 -4.23
C ALA A 74 0.56 8.80 -3.26
N GLU A 75 -0.46 7.95 -3.42
CA GLU A 75 -1.62 7.91 -2.52
C GLU A 75 -1.23 7.53 -1.09
N CYS A 76 -0.43 6.48 -0.93
CA CYS A 76 0.04 6.03 0.38
C CYS A 76 0.89 7.09 1.07
N THR A 77 1.78 7.77 0.34
CA THR A 77 2.63 8.84 0.91
C THR A 77 1.83 10.07 1.29
N ALA A 78 0.82 10.47 0.49
CA ALA A 78 -0.10 11.55 0.83
C ALA A 78 -0.87 11.22 2.12
N ARG A 79 -1.49 10.04 2.19
CA ARG A 79 -2.23 9.59 3.38
C ARG A 79 -1.34 9.48 4.62
N ASN A 80 -0.11 9.00 4.46
CA ASN A 80 0.84 8.93 5.58
C ASN A 80 1.22 10.33 6.09
N ARG A 81 1.34 11.32 5.20
CA ARG A 81 1.60 12.70 5.59
C ARG A 81 0.42 13.29 6.36
N GLU A 82 -0.81 13.08 5.90
CA GLU A 82 -2.02 13.51 6.61
C GLU A 82 -2.10 12.89 8.01
N LEU A 83 -1.95 11.57 8.10
CA LEU A 83 -1.98 10.86 9.39
C LEU A 83 -0.89 11.33 10.36
N ARG A 84 0.31 11.69 9.86
CA ARG A 84 1.36 12.27 10.70
C ARG A 84 0.99 13.64 11.23
N LEU A 85 0.35 14.49 10.42
CA LEU A 85 -0.12 15.80 10.87
C LEU A 85 -1.23 15.69 11.92
N GLU A 86 -2.16 14.75 11.73
CA GLU A 86 -3.22 14.45 12.70
C GLU A 86 -2.65 13.91 14.01
N LEU A 87 -1.68 12.99 13.93
CA LEU A 87 -1.00 12.44 15.09
C LEU A 87 -0.28 13.55 15.88
N ASP A 88 0.45 14.43 15.20
CA ASP A 88 1.14 15.54 15.84
C ASP A 88 0.17 16.52 16.50
N ALA A 89 -0.99 16.77 15.88
CA ALA A 89 -2.05 17.58 16.47
C ALA A 89 -2.63 16.92 17.73
N ALA A 90 -3.02 15.66 17.65
CA ALA A 90 -3.55 14.91 18.79
C ALA A 90 -2.55 14.83 19.95
N LEU A 91 -1.26 14.64 19.66
CA LEU A 91 -0.22 14.63 20.69
C LEU A 91 -0.03 16.00 21.36
N ARG A 92 -0.19 17.10 20.62
CA ARG A 92 -0.19 18.46 21.22
C ARG A 92 -1.38 18.64 22.15
N ASP A 93 -2.57 18.22 21.73
CA ASP A 93 -3.78 18.34 22.54
C ASP A 93 -3.68 17.50 23.81
N ILE A 94 -3.19 16.26 23.72
CA ILE A 94 -2.96 15.39 24.88
C ILE A 94 -1.99 16.04 25.86
N ARG A 95 -0.88 16.63 25.38
CA ARG A 95 0.08 17.33 26.26
C ARG A 95 -0.54 18.55 26.93
N GLN A 96 -1.33 19.33 26.20
CA GLN A 96 -2.01 20.49 26.75
C GLN A 96 -3.03 20.07 27.83
N LEU A 97 -3.85 19.06 27.54
CA LEU A 97 -4.80 18.51 28.50
C LEU A 97 -4.10 17.92 29.73
N ALA A 98 -2.98 17.22 29.55
CA ALA A 98 -2.21 16.69 30.66
C ALA A 98 -1.68 17.81 31.58
N SER A 99 -1.15 18.89 31.00
CA SER A 99 -0.69 20.07 31.74
C SER A 99 -1.83 20.71 32.54
N ILE A 100 -2.97 20.97 31.90
CA ILE A 100 -4.16 21.55 32.55
C ILE A 100 -4.69 20.64 33.65
N ASN A 101 -4.74 19.33 33.40
CA ASN A 101 -5.18 18.38 34.41
C ASN A 101 -4.25 18.35 35.62
N GLU A 102 -2.94 18.51 35.41
CA GLU A 102 -1.98 18.57 36.50
C GLU A 102 -2.16 19.85 37.34
N THR A 103 -2.34 21.01 36.71
CA THR A 103 -2.62 22.25 37.43
C THR A 103 -3.92 22.17 38.22
N LEU A 104 -4.98 21.62 37.62
CA LEU A 104 -6.27 21.43 38.29
C LEU A 104 -6.16 20.45 39.47
N ARG A 105 -5.35 19.40 39.37
CA ARG A 105 -5.09 18.48 40.49
C ARG A 105 -4.42 19.19 41.65
N GLN A 106 -3.42 20.02 41.37
CA GLN A 106 -2.75 20.83 42.39
C GLN A 106 -3.71 21.81 43.07
N GLU A 107 -4.56 22.49 42.30
CA GLU A 107 -5.60 23.37 42.84
C GLU A 107 -6.61 22.60 43.73
N ILE A 108 -7.06 21.42 43.29
CA ILE A 108 -7.96 20.58 44.08
C ILE A 108 -7.29 20.16 45.40
N ASP A 109 -6.02 19.77 45.37
CA ASP A 109 -5.30 19.34 46.57
C ASP A 109 -5.08 20.49 47.56
N THR A 110 -4.74 21.70 47.06
CA THR A 110 -4.62 22.89 47.92
C THR A 110 -5.96 23.29 48.55
N LEU A 111 -7.05 23.27 47.79
CA LEU A 111 -8.39 23.56 48.30
C LEU A 111 -8.82 22.52 49.34
N ARG A 112 -8.55 21.23 49.10
CA ARG A 112 -8.83 20.17 50.07
C ARG A 112 -8.05 20.35 51.36
N ALA A 113 -6.78 20.72 51.28
CA ALA A 113 -5.95 20.99 52.46
C ALA A 113 -6.51 22.18 53.27
N LEU A 114 -6.88 23.29 52.61
CA LEU A 114 -7.47 24.46 53.26
C LEU A 114 -8.81 24.13 53.96
N VAL A 115 -9.68 23.36 53.29
CA VAL A 115 -10.94 22.92 53.89
C VAL A 115 -10.68 22.02 55.09
N SER A 116 -9.76 21.06 54.97
CA SER A 116 -9.40 20.16 56.08
C SER A 116 -8.88 20.91 57.30
N ASP A 117 -8.01 21.92 57.09
CA ASP A 117 -7.46 22.73 58.17
C ASP A 117 -8.53 23.59 58.85
N LYS A 118 -9.44 24.18 58.07
CA LYS A 118 -10.57 24.95 58.59
C LYS A 118 -11.53 24.09 59.39
N VAL A 119 -11.79 22.85 58.97
CA VAL A 119 -12.62 21.89 59.72
C VAL A 119 -11.95 21.54 61.06
N ALA A 120 -10.64 21.27 61.07
CA ALA A 120 -9.90 20.99 62.31
C ALA A 120 -9.94 22.17 63.30
N MET A 121 -9.83 23.40 62.81
CA MET A 121 -9.96 24.62 63.63
C MET A 121 -11.35 24.75 64.25
N LEU A 122 -12.42 24.54 63.49
CA LEU A 122 -13.80 24.61 63.99
C LEU A 122 -14.07 23.54 65.06
N ASP A 123 -13.62 22.31 64.83
CA ASP A 123 -13.74 21.21 65.80
C ASP A 123 -12.99 21.51 67.12
N SER A 124 -11.83 22.17 67.03
CA SER A 124 -11.06 22.57 68.21
C SER A 124 -11.71 23.69 69.01
N SER A 125 -12.46 24.59 68.34
CA SER A 125 -13.19 25.69 68.96
C SER A 125 -14.51 25.27 69.59
N GLN A 126 -15.12 24.17 69.13
CA GLN A 126 -16.35 23.60 69.73
C GLN A 126 -16.08 22.73 70.96
N ARG A 127 -14.82 22.33 71.20
CA ARG A 127 -14.41 21.51 72.35
C ARG A 127 -13.88 22.32 73.55
N ARG A 128 -13.81 23.65 73.45
CA ARG A 128 -13.53 24.56 74.57
C ARG A 128 -14.82 25.20 75.07
#